data_AF-A0A7X3FEP9-F1
#
_entry.id   AF-A0A7X3FEP9-F1
#
_cell.length_a   1.000
_cell.length_b   1.000
_cell.length_c   1.000
_cell.angle_alpha   90.00
_cell.angle_beta   90.00
_cell.angle_gamma   90.00
#
_symmetry.space_group_name_H-M   'P 1'
#
loop_
_entity.id
_entity.type
_entity.pdbx_description
1 polymer ?
#
loop_
_entity_poly.entity_id
_entity_poly.type
_entity_poly.pdbx_seq_one_letter_code
_entity_poly.pdbx_strand_id
1 'polypeptide(L)' 'MRTADQVRRKLTELTKQKQFIQQQLEKDKENNILNIQIEKLEDMTMMLEWVLNEPSGSYHG' A
#
# COMPACT_ATOMS: atom_id res chain seq x y z
N MET A 1 12.67 -9.57 -9.99
CA MET A 1 12.59 -9.05 -8.60
C MET A 1 12.55 -7.53 -8.67
N ARG A 2 11.52 -6.87 -8.13
CA ARG A 2 11.55 -5.39 -8.01
C ARG A 2 12.65 -5.02 -7.01
N THR A 3 13.42 -3.97 -7.27
CA THR A 3 14.42 -3.51 -6.30
C THR A 3 13.74 -2.89 -5.08
N ALA A 4 14.40 -2.88 -3.92
CA ALA A 4 13.86 -2.24 -2.72
C ALA A 4 13.41 -0.79 -2.97
N ASP A 5 14.11 -0.05 -3.83
CA ASP A 5 13.75 1.31 -4.21
C ASP A 5 12.46 1.38 -5.05
N GLN A 6 12.22 0.40 -5.93
CA GLN A 6 10.95 0.30 -6.66
C GLN A 6 9.78 0.01 -5.71
N VAL A 7 10.00 -0.82 -4.68
CA VAL A 7 8.99 -1.12 -3.65
C VAL A 7 8.70 0.12 -2.80
N ARG A 8 9.72 0.87 -2.36
CA ARG A 8 9.56 2.13 -1.61
C ARG A 8 8.84 3.22 -2.40
N ARG A 9 9.17 3.38 -3.69
CA ARG A 9 8.45 4.30 -4.59
C ARG A 9 6.98 3.92 -4.69
N LYS A 10 6.71 2.62 -4.84
CA LYS A 10 5.34 2.13 -4.94
C LYS A 10 4.55 2.36 -3.65
N LEU A 11 5.15 2.08 -2.49
CA LEU A 11 4.55 2.40 -1.20
C LEU A 11 4.21 3.89 -1.08
N THR A 12 5.13 4.77 -1.46
CA THR A 12 4.88 6.22 -1.43
C THR A 12 3.69 6.62 -2.30
N GLU A 13 3.53 6.03 -3.50
CA GLU A 13 2.37 6.25 -4.37
C GLU A 13 1.07 5.78 -3.72
N LEU A 14 1.05 4.55 -3.18
CA LEU A 14 -0.14 3.96 -2.56
C LEU A 14 -0.58 4.77 -1.33
N THR A 15 0.37 5.22 -0.51
CA THR A 15 0.08 6.08 0.64
C THR A 15 -0.56 7.41 0.22
N LYS A 16 -0.04 8.05 -0.84
CA LYS A 16 -0.65 9.28 -1.38
C LYS A 16 -2.07 9.05 -1.90
N GLN A 17 -2.29 7.93 -2.60
CA GLN A 17 -3.63 7.55 -3.08
C GLN A 17 -4.60 7.33 -1.91
N LYS A 18 -4.16 6.62 -0.86
CA LYS A 18 -4.95 6.40 0.34
C LYS A 18 -5.34 7.71 1.01
N GLN A 19 -4.38 8.62 1.20
CA GLN A 19 -4.63 9.95 1.78
C GLN A 19 -5.64 10.76 0.95
N PHE A 20 -5.54 10.71 -0.38
CA PHE A 20 -6.50 11.38 -1.25
C PHE A 20 -7.91 10.80 -1.10
N ILE A 21 -8.05 9.47 -1.07
CA ILE A 21 -9.35 8.81 -0.92
C ILE A 21 -9.94 9.07 0.46
N GLN A 22 -9.13 9.06 1.51
CA GLN A 22 -9.57 9.45 2.86
C GLN A 22 -10.12 10.88 2.90
N GLN A 23 -9.49 11.83 2.22
CA GLN A 23 -10.01 13.20 2.09
C GLN A 23 -11.35 13.27 1.33
N GLN A 24 -11.58 12.37 0.36
CA GLN A 24 -12.90 12.27 -0.30
C GLN A 24 -13.94 11.64 0.63
N LEU A 25 -13.56 10.61 1.39
CA LEU A 25 -14.43 9.97 2.38
C LEU A 25 -14.86 10.93 3.48
N GLU A 26 -14.02 11.88 3.88
CA GLU A 26 -14.43 12.93 4.84
C GLU A 26 -15.61 13.79 4.34
N LYS A 27 -15.77 13.92 3.03
CA LYS A 27 -16.91 14.63 2.41
C LYS A 27 -18.15 13.75 2.27
N ASP A 28 -17.98 12.43 2.27
CA ASP A 28 -19.03 11.43 2.10
C ASP A 28 -18.68 10.18 2.92
N LYS A 29 -18.98 10.24 4.22
CA LYS A 29 -18.49 9.29 5.23
C LYS A 29 -19.06 7.88 5.08
N GLU A 30 -20.22 7.75 4.43
CA GLU A 30 -20.91 6.48 4.23
C GLU A 30 -20.63 5.88 2.84
N ASN A 31 -19.65 6.42 2.12
CA ASN A 31 -19.28 5.92 0.81
C ASN A 31 -18.56 4.57 0.90
N ASN A 32 -19.34 3.50 0.84
CA ASN A 32 -18.84 2.12 0.87
C ASN A 32 -17.82 1.82 -0.22
N ILE A 33 -17.90 2.49 -1.38
CA ILE A 33 -16.94 2.28 -2.47
C ILE A 33 -15.57 2.84 -2.07
N LEU A 34 -15.51 4.03 -1.46
CA LEU A 34 -14.26 4.62 -0.99
C LEU A 34 -13.66 3.83 0.18
N ASN A 35 -14.50 3.32 1.09
CA ASN A 35 -14.06 2.42 2.16
C ASN A 35 -13.38 1.15 1.62
N ILE A 36 -14.02 0.46 0.66
CA ILE A 36 -13.45 -0.73 0.02
C ILE A 36 -12.13 -0.40 -0.71
N GLN A 37 -12.02 0.80 -1.31
CA GLN A 37 -10.78 1.22 -1.95
C GLN A 37 -9.65 1.45 -0.94
N ILE A 38 -9.96 2.02 0.22
CA ILE A 38 -8.98 2.20 1.31
C ILE A 38 -8.48 0.83 1.80
N GLU A 39 -9.39 -0.11 2.09
CA GLU A 39 -9.01 -1.47 2.54
C GLU A 39 -8.07 -2.16 1.54
N LYS A 40 -8.38 -2.09 0.24
CA LYS A 40 -7.51 -2.66 -0.81
C LYS A 40 -6.13 -2.02 -0.84
N LEU A 41 -6.04 -0.70 -0.63
CA LEU A 41 -4.75 0.01 -0.59
C LEU A 41 -3.96 -0.36 0.66
N GLU A 42 -4.62 -0.62 1.78
CA GLU A 42 -4.01 -1.11 3.01
C GLU A 42 -3.41 -2.51 2.82
N ASP A 43 -4.16 -3.43 2.22
CA ASP A 43 -3.67 -4.78 1.91
C ASP A 43 -2.43 -4.75 0.99
N MET A 44 -2.47 -3.93 -0.06
CA MET A 44 -1.35 -3.76 -0.97
C MET A 44 -0.12 -3.14 -0.27
N THR A 45 -0.35 -2.19 0.62
CA THR A 45 0.72 -1.52 1.38
C THR A 45 1.37 -2.50 2.34
N MET A 46 0.57 -3.25 3.10
CA MET A 46 1.06 -4.26 4.04
C MET A 46 1.93 -5.33 3.35
N MET A 47 1.52 -5.79 2.17
CA MET A 47 2.30 -6.75 1.39
C MET A 47 3.66 -6.18 0.96
N LEU A 48 3.69 -4.94 0.50
CA LEU A 48 4.95 -4.30 0.06
C LEU A 48 5.87 -3.96 1.24
N GLU A 49 5.31 -3.61 2.40
CA GLU A 49 6.05 -3.45 3.65
C GLU A 49 6.66 -4.78 4.10
N TRP A 50 5.93 -5.89 3.97
CA TRP A 50 6.48 -7.22 4.23
C TRP A 50 7.67 -7.54 3.32
N VAL A 51 7.55 -7.27 2.01
CA VAL A 51 8.65 -7.46 1.04
C VAL A 51 9.89 -6.63 1.37
N LEU A 52 9.74 -5.44 1.95
CA LEU A 52 10.89 -4.63 2.37
C LEU A 52 11.57 -5.13 3.64
N ASN A 53 10.81 -5.82 4.49
CA ASN A 53 11.27 -6.29 5.80
C ASN A 53 11.54 -7.80 5.84
N GLU A 54 11.28 -8.53 4.75
CA GLU A 54 11.58 -9.95 4.63
C GLU A 54 13.10 -10.15 4.84
N PRO A 55 13.52 -11.03 5.76
CA PRO A 55 14.94 -11.31 5.93
C PRO A 55 15.47 -11.84 4.60
N SER A 56 16.55 -11.24 4.11
CA SER A 56 17.27 -11.71 2.92
C SER A 56 17.98 -13.03 3.23
N GLY A 57 17.21 -14.08 3.47
CA GLY A 57 17.68 -15.44 3.59
C GLY A 57 17.83 -16.02 2.20
N SER A 58 19.07 -16.23 1.79
CA SER A 58 19.49 -16.83 0.54
C SER A 58 18.77 -18.17 0.27
N TYR A 59 17.67 -18.16 -0.48
CA TYR A 59 17.22 -19.32 -1.25
C TYR A 59 17.88 -19.30 -2.64
N HIS A 60 19.21 -19.21 -2.63
CA HIS A 60 20.08 -19.66 -3.72
C HIS A 60 21.09 -20.60 -3.06
N GLY A 61 20.63 -21.83 -2.82
CA GLY A 61 21.48 -23.00 -2.59
C GLY A 61 21.53 -23.81 -3.88
#